data_AF-A0A519ER19-F1
#
_entry.id   AF-A0A519ER19-F1
#
_cell.length_a   1.000
_cell.length_b   1.000
_cell.length_c   1.000
_cell.angle_alpha   90.00
_cell.angle_beta   90.00
_cell.angle_gamma   90.00
#
_symmetry.space_group_name_H-M   'P 1'
#
loop_
_entity.id
_entity.type
_entity.pdbx_description
1 polymer ?
#
loop_
_entity_poly.entity_id
_entity_poly.type
_entity_poly.pdbx_seq_one_letter_code
_entity_poly.pdbx_strand_id
1 'polypeptide(L)' 'HCTIGGAAMILGHLTIADRVNISAGTFVARSILKPGLYTGIFPVDENGAWEKNAATLKQLYTLRERIKALEKKS' A
#
# COMPACT_ATOMS: atom_id res chain seq x y z
N HIS A 1 -5.19 20.18 -7.17
CA HIS A 1 -5.83 19.24 -8.14
C HIS A 1 -5.48 17.81 -7.77
N CYS A 2 -6.47 16.91 -7.74
CA CYS A 2 -6.29 15.49 -7.43
C CYS A 2 -7.00 14.64 -8.50
N THR A 3 -6.57 13.39 -8.65
CA THR A 3 -7.21 12.42 -9.57
C THR A 3 -7.57 11.15 -8.81
N ILE A 4 -8.79 10.65 -9.03
CA ILE A 4 -9.29 9.44 -8.38
C ILE A 4 -9.66 8.44 -9.46
N GLY A 5 -8.95 7.31 -9.51
CA GLY A 5 -9.23 6.22 -10.45
C GLY A 5 -10.55 5.51 -10.15
N GLY A 6 -11.12 4.88 -11.17
CA GLY A 6 -12.38 4.13 -11.04
C GLY A 6 -12.32 3.06 -9.95
N ALA A 7 -13.44 2.88 -9.24
CA ALA A 7 -13.57 1.93 -8.13
C ALA A 7 -12.55 2.11 -6.98
N ALA A 8 -11.94 3.29 -6.84
CA ALA A 8 -11.19 3.61 -5.62
C ALA A 8 -12.15 3.66 -4.41
N MET A 9 -11.71 3.08 -3.30
CA MET A 9 -12.42 3.03 -2.04
C MET A 9 -11.67 3.88 -1.02
N ILE A 10 -12.25 4.98 -0.57
CA ILE A 10 -11.62 5.91 0.37
C ILE A 10 -12.47 5.92 1.65
N LEU A 11 -11.86 5.64 2.81
CA LEU A 11 -12.58 5.75 4.08
C LEU A 11 -12.94 7.20 4.41
N GLY A 12 -13.99 7.39 5.21
CA GLY A 12 -14.36 8.70 5.73
C GLY A 12 -13.34 9.25 6.75
N HIS A 13 -13.41 10.54 7.03
CA HIS A 13 -12.56 11.23 8.03
C HIS A 13 -11.07 11.24 7.68
N LEU A 14 -10.74 11.20 6.39
CA LEU A 14 -9.36 11.28 5.89
C LEU A 14 -9.09 12.64 5.24
N THR A 15 -7.81 13.02 5.23
CA THR A 15 -7.32 14.19 4.50
C THR A 15 -6.47 13.73 3.32
N ILE A 16 -6.77 14.25 2.14
CA ILE A 16 -6.00 14.03 0.91
C ILE A 16 -5.38 15.36 0.50
N ALA A 17 -4.05 15.40 0.43
CA ALA A 17 -3.29 16.57 0.02
C ALA A 17 -3.51 16.89 -1.47
N ASP A 18 -3.19 18.12 -1.85
CA ASP A 18 -3.13 18.51 -3.24
C ASP A 18 -2.15 17.66 -4.04
N ARG A 19 -2.43 17.49 -5.34
CA ARG A 19 -1.58 16.76 -6.30
C ARG A 19 -1.42 15.28 -5.96
N VAL A 20 -2.43 14.69 -5.31
CA VAL A 20 -2.54 13.25 -5.11
C VAL A 20 -3.32 12.62 -6.25
N ASN A 21 -2.76 11.55 -6.82
CA ASN A 21 -3.38 10.70 -7.82
C ASN A 21 -3.55 9.31 -7.22
N ILE A 22 -4.77 8.79 -7.25
CA ILE A 22 -5.12 7.48 -6.70
C ILE A 22 -5.46 6.56 -7.87
N SER A 23 -4.78 5.43 -7.99
CA SER A 23 -5.01 4.46 -9.06
C SER A 23 -6.37 3.76 -8.92
N ALA A 24 -6.86 3.17 -10.02
CA ALA A 24 -8.10 2.40 -10.01
C ALA A 24 -8.05 1.23 -9.00
N GLY A 25 -9.19 0.94 -8.35
CA GLY A 25 -9.30 -0.15 -7.38
C GLY A 25 -8.46 0.00 -6.11
N THR A 26 -8.00 1.21 -5.77
CA THR A 26 -7.15 1.47 -4.59
C THR A 26 -7.99 1.63 -3.32
N PHE A 27 -7.54 1.05 -2.19
CA PHE A 27 -8.22 1.15 -0.88
C PHE A 27 -7.47 2.07 0.10
N VAL A 28 -7.91 3.33 0.21
CA VAL A 28 -7.27 4.32 1.08
C VAL A 28 -7.83 4.25 2.50
N ALA A 29 -7.05 3.64 3.39
CA ALA A 29 -7.39 3.48 4.82
C ALA A 29 -6.80 4.56 5.74
N ARG A 30 -5.96 5.47 5.25
CA ARG A 30 -5.29 6.53 6.03
C ARG A 30 -5.15 7.81 5.22
N SER A 31 -4.96 8.95 5.91
CA SER A 31 -4.72 10.24 5.26
C SER A 31 -3.46 10.20 4.38
N ILE A 32 -3.54 10.87 3.23
CA ILE A 32 -2.44 11.02 2.28
C ILE A 32 -2.03 12.48 2.29
N LEU A 33 -0.96 12.77 3.01
CA LEU A 33 -0.53 14.16 3.26
C LEU A 33 0.58 14.62 2.30
N LYS A 34 1.02 13.75 1.38
CA LYS A 34 2.08 14.03 0.42
C LYS A 34 1.55 13.88 -1.02
N PRO A 35 1.81 14.86 -1.90
CA PRO A 35 1.59 14.72 -3.33
C PRO A 35 2.22 13.44 -3.89
N GLY A 36 1.58 12.78 -4.85
CA GLY A 36 2.12 11.56 -5.45
C GLY A 36 1.08 10.66 -6.12
N LEU A 37 1.53 9.50 -6.62
CA LEU A 37 0.70 8.43 -7.16
C LEU A 37 0.63 7.26 -6.17
N TYR A 38 -0.58 6.92 -5.74
CA TYR A 38 -0.86 5.87 -4.76
C TYR A 38 -1.67 4.74 -5.39
N THR A 39 -1.25 3.50 -5.15
CA THR A 39 -1.85 2.29 -5.72
C THR A 39 -1.96 1.22 -4.63
N GLY A 40 -3.01 0.39 -4.69
CA GLY A 40 -3.08 -0.87 -3.94
C GLY A 40 -4.38 -1.10 -3.16
N ILE A 41 -4.71 -2.37 -2.90
CA ILE A 41 -5.82 -2.76 -2.01
C ILE A 41 -5.33 -3.03 -0.58
N PHE A 42 -4.09 -3.51 -0.43
CA PHE A 42 -3.48 -3.76 0.87
C PHE A 42 -1.97 -4.04 0.74
N PRO A 43 -1.07 -3.24 1.37
CA PRO A 43 -1.28 -1.87 1.82
C PRO A 43 -1.32 -0.89 0.63
N VAL A 44 -2.00 0.25 0.78
CA VAL A 44 -1.81 1.39 -0.12
C VAL A 44 -0.50 2.07 0.20
N ASP A 45 0.28 2.32 -0.83
CA ASP A 45 1.56 3.02 -0.73
C ASP A 45 1.87 3.80 -2.01
N GLU A 46 2.96 4.56 -2.01
CA GLU A 46 3.50 5.14 -3.23
C GLU A 46 3.79 4.03 -4.26
N ASN A 47 3.46 4.24 -5.54
CA ASN A 47 3.49 3.17 -6.54
C ASN A 47 4.82 2.39 -6.60
N GLY A 48 5.96 3.09 -6.53
CA GLY A 48 7.27 2.43 -6.55
C GLY A 48 7.57 1.60 -5.29
N ALA A 49 7.04 1.98 -4.14
CA ALA A 49 7.11 1.18 -2.91
C ALA A 49 6.11 0.02 -2.95
N TRP A 50 4.91 0.28 -3.46
CA TRP A 50 3.87 -0.73 -3.64
C TRP A 50 4.32 -1.87 -4.56
N GLU A 51 4.91 -1.57 -5.72
CA GLU A 51 5.39 -2.60 -6.66
C GLU A 51 6.42 -3.53 -6.01
N LYS A 52 7.38 -2.97 -5.27
CA LYS A 52 8.41 -3.76 -4.56
C LYS A 52 7.78 -4.60 -3.44
N ASN A 53 6.91 -4.00 -2.63
CA ASN A 53 6.31 -4.66 -1.48
C ASN A 53 5.24 -5.68 -1.87
N ALA A 54 4.49 -5.47 -2.95
CA ALA A 54 3.46 -6.39 -3.41
C ALA A 54 4.04 -7.74 -3.87
N ALA A 55 5.21 -7.72 -4.52
CA ALA A 55 5.94 -8.94 -4.86
C ALA A 55 6.40 -9.70 -3.61
N THR A 56 6.87 -8.99 -2.59
CA THR A 56 7.32 -9.57 -1.32
C THR A 56 6.15 -10.03 -0.45
N LEU A 57 4.96 -9.42 -0.56
CA LEU A 57 3.80 -9.77 0.25
C LEU A 57 3.38 -11.24 0.05
N LYS A 58 3.50 -11.75 -1.18
CA LYS A 58 3.29 -13.17 -1.49
C LYS A 58 4.31 -14.09 -0.81
N GLN A 59 5.51 -13.57 -0.54
CA GLN A 59 6.62 -14.31 0.05
C GLN A 59 6.71 -14.16 1.59
N LEU A 60 5.94 -13.26 2.20
CA LEU A 60 5.98 -12.99 3.65
C LEU A 60 5.74 -14.25 4.48
N TYR A 61 4.82 -15.12 4.06
CA TYR A 61 4.57 -16.38 4.77
C TYR A 61 5.82 -17.27 4.78
N THR A 62 6.45 -17.46 3.63
CA THR A 62 7.69 -18.23 3.49
C THR A 62 8.84 -17.60 4.28
N LEU A 63 8.95 -16.26 4.27
CA LEU A 63 9.97 -15.55 5.03
C LEU A 63 9.78 -15.74 6.54
N ARG A 64 8.54 -15.68 7.04
CA ARG A 64 8.20 -15.94 8.43
C ARG A 64 8.62 -17.33 8.88
N GLU A 65 8.34 -18.36 8.08
CA GLU A 65 8.72 -19.74 8.41
C GLU A 65 10.25 -19.91 8.44
N ARG A 66 10.97 -19.24 7.53
CA ARG A 66 12.46 -19.23 7.54
C ARG A 66 13.03 -18.57 8.79
N ILE A 67 12.46 -17.43 9.22
CA ILE A 67 12.89 -16.73 10.43
C ILE A 67 12.64 -17.61 11.67
N LYS A 68 11.44 -18.18 11.82
CA LYS A 68 11.14 -19.11 12.93
C LYS A 68 12.11 -20.29 13.00
N ALA A 69 12.47 -20.86 11.85
CA ALA A 69 13.41 -21.97 11.78
C ALA A 69 14.84 -21.57 12.17
N LEU A 70 15.24 -20.32 11.92
CA LEU A 70 16.52 -19.76 12.34
C LEU A 70 16.54 -19.45 13.84
N GLU A 71 15.49 -18.81 14.35
CA GLU A 71 15.34 -18.48 15.77
C GLU A 71 15.34 -19.73 16.66
N LYS A 72 14.76 -20.84 16.18
CA LYS A 72 14.78 -22.12 16.91
C LYS A 72 16.17 -22.78 16.97
N LYS A 73 17.13 -22.30 16.17
CA LYS A 73 18.51 -22.81 16.12
C LYS A 73 19.50 -21.96 16.93
N SER A 74 19.06 -20.83 17.48
CA SER A 74 19.82 -20.00 18.45
C SER A 74 19.31 -20.27 19.86
#